data_AF-A0A4R7TAW2-F1
#
_entry.id   AF-A0A4R7TAW2-F1
#
_cell.length_a   1.000
_cell.length_b   1.000
_cell.length_c   1.000
_cell.angle_alpha   90.00
_cell.angle_beta   90.00
_cell.angle_gamma   90.00
#
_symmetry.space_group_name_H-M   'P 1'
#
loop_
_entity.id
_entity.type
_entity.pdbx_description
1 polymer ?
#
loop_
_entity_poly.entity_id
_entity_poly.type
_entity_poly.pdbx_seq_one_letter_code
_entity_poly.pdbx_strand_id
1 'polypeptide(L)' 'MNRHRAPRLDEVWTERLGLEAAGEIRADLEGRLANVITLVTTDSSPAGSDAAAVASGDLWALTGFLADAQRVLAGKEIHP' A
#
# COMPACT_ATOMS: atom_id res chain seq x y z
N MET A 1 0.96 -27.17 -20.49
CA MET A 1 0.24 -25.87 -20.37
C MET A 1 0.47 -25.33 -18.97
N ASN A 2 1.38 -24.37 -18.81
CA ASN A 2 1.61 -23.73 -17.51
C ASN A 2 0.40 -22.85 -17.20
N ARG A 3 -0.47 -23.32 -16.29
CA ARG A 3 -1.50 -22.50 -15.67
C ARG A 3 -0.78 -21.40 -14.90
N HIS A 4 -0.69 -20.21 -15.48
CA HIS A 4 -0.26 -19.03 -14.74
C HIS A 4 -1.34 -18.76 -13.71
N ARG A 5 -1.01 -19.02 -12.45
CA ARG A 5 -1.87 -18.71 -11.32
C ARG A 5 -1.95 -17.19 -11.24
N ALA A 6 -3.16 -16.63 -11.18
CA ALA A 6 -3.31 -15.21 -10.90
C ALA A 6 -2.58 -14.88 -9.59
N PRO A 7 -1.73 -13.84 -9.56
CA PRO A 7 -0.93 -13.51 -8.40
C PRO A 7 -1.84 -13.07 -7.25
N ARG A 8 -1.48 -13.47 -6.03
CA ARG A 8 -2.26 -13.15 -4.84
C ARG A 8 -1.98 -11.73 -4.36
N LEU A 9 -2.93 -11.14 -3.61
CA LEU A 9 -2.81 -9.78 -3.09
C LEU A 9 -1.55 -9.60 -2.23
N ASP A 10 -1.26 -10.58 -1.38
CA ASP A 10 -0.08 -10.60 -0.53
C ASP A 10 1.22 -10.67 -1.35
N GLU A 11 1.28 -11.51 -2.38
CA GLU A 11 2.44 -11.61 -3.28
C GLU A 11 2.73 -10.26 -3.98
N VAL A 12 1.71 -9.67 -4.62
CA VAL A 12 1.83 -8.39 -5.35
C VAL A 12 2.27 -7.26 -4.42
N TRP A 13 1.67 -7.17 -3.23
CA TRP A 13 1.97 -6.05 -2.32
C TRP A 13 3.24 -6.25 -1.49
N THR A 14 3.67 -7.50 -1.26
CA THR A 14 5.01 -7.75 -0.71
C THR A 14 6.07 -7.20 -1.66
N GLU A 15 5.97 -7.48 -2.96
CA GLU A 15 6.92 -6.97 -3.97
C GLU A 15 6.86 -5.45 -4.11
N ARG A 16 5.67 -4.86 -4.25
CA ARG A 16 5.50 -3.42 -4.43
C ARG A 16 5.98 -2.58 -3.26
N LEU A 17 5.80 -3.09 -2.03
CA LEU A 17 6.26 -2.41 -0.83
C LEU A 17 7.74 -2.73 -0.52
N GLY A 18 8.36 -3.66 -1.25
CA GLY A 18 9.74 -4.09 -1.00
C GLY A 18 9.89 -4.80 0.35
N LEU A 19 8.88 -5.55 0.78
CA LEU A 19 8.87 -6.27 2.05
C LEU A 19 9.46 -7.67 1.88
N GLU A 20 10.03 -8.21 2.95
CA GLU A 20 10.60 -9.56 2.96
C GLU A 20 9.52 -10.64 3.11
N ALA A 21 8.39 -10.29 3.74
CA ALA A 21 7.30 -11.23 3.99
C ALA A 21 5.91 -10.57 3.94
N ALA A 22 4.93 -11.33 3.42
CA ALA A 22 3.52 -10.95 3.41
C ALA A 22 2.93 -10.60 4.79
N GLY A 23 3.48 -11.18 5.87
CA GLY A 23 3.06 -10.90 7.23
C GLY A 23 3.34 -9.44 7.67
N GLU A 24 4.24 -8.75 6.98
CA GLU A 24 4.65 -7.37 7.31
C GLU A 24 3.74 -6.32 6.69
N ILE A 25 2.97 -6.68 5.65
CA ILE A 25 2.10 -5.75 4.89
C ILE A 25 1.19 -4.97 5.84
N ARG A 26 0.59 -5.65 6.81
CA ARG A 26 -0.32 -5.00 7.75
C ARG A 26 0.40 -3.92 8.57
N ALA A 27 1.56 -4.25 9.13
CA ALA A 27 2.32 -3.32 9.96
C ALA A 27 2.81 -2.11 9.16
N ASP A 28 3.27 -2.33 7.91
CA ASP A 28 3.68 -1.26 7.00
C ASP A 28 2.51 -0.31 6.69
N LEU A 29 1.35 -0.86 6.27
CA LEU A 29 0.17 -0.05 5.96
C LEU A 29 -0.38 0.68 7.19
N GLU A 30 -0.36 0.07 8.38
CA GLU A 30 -0.73 0.74 9.63
C GLU A 30 0.20 1.91 9.95
N GLY A 31 1.52 1.76 9.73
CA GLY A 31 2.51 2.82 9.89
C GLY A 31 2.26 4.00 8.93
N ARG A 32 2.02 3.71 7.65
CA ARG A 32 1.68 4.72 6.63
C ARG A 32 0.39 5.47 6.99
N LEU A 33 -0.64 4.75 7.41
CA LEU A 33 -1.90 5.35 7.83
C LEU A 33 -1.71 6.26 9.04
N ALA A 34 -0.93 5.84 10.03
CA ALA A 34 -0.62 6.65 11.21
C ALA A 34 0.12 7.94 10.83
N ASN A 35 1.07 7.88 9.90
CA ASN A 35 1.78 9.05 9.38
C ASN A 35 0.80 10.04 8.70
N VAL A 36 -0.06 9.55 7.81
CA VAL A 36 -1.07 10.36 7.12
C VAL A 36 -2.06 10.99 8.12
N ILE A 37 -2.56 10.22 9.08
CA ILE A 37 -3.47 10.73 10.13
C ILE A 37 -2.78 11.86 10.91
N THR A 38 -1.52 11.67 11.30
CA THR A 38 -0.76 12.69 12.03
C THR A 38 -0.73 13.98 11.21
N LEU A 39 -0.27 13.93 9.96
CA LEU A 39 -0.17 15.10 9.08
C LEU A 39 -1.49 15.87 8.94
N VAL A 40 -2.60 15.14 8.75
CA VAL A 40 -3.93 15.75 8.55
C VAL A 40 -4.51 16.30 9.86
N THR A 41 -4.32 15.60 10.98
CA THR A 41 -4.95 15.98 12.26
C THR A 41 -4.19 17.05 13.03
N THR A 42 -2.86 17.11 12.87
CA THR A 42 -2.04 18.14 13.52
C THR A 42 -1.91 19.41 12.69
N ASP A 43 -2.65 19.52 11.57
CA ASP A 43 -2.58 20.62 10.60
C ASP A 43 -1.12 20.94 10.20
N SER A 44 -0.27 19.91 10.24
CA SER A 44 1.16 20.02 10.10
C SER A 44 1.51 19.77 8.65
N SER A 45 1.80 20.85 7.92
CA SER A 45 2.31 20.72 6.57
C SER A 45 3.65 19.95 6.60
N PRO A 46 3.88 19.01 5.67
CA PRO A 46 5.16 18.30 5.60
C PRO A 46 6.32 19.30 5.51
N ALA A 47 7.34 19.12 6.35
CA ALA A 47 8.48 20.03 6.42
C ALA A 47 9.44 19.81 5.25
N GLY A 48 9.06 20.31 4.07
CA GLY A 48 9.86 20.25 2.84
C GLY A 48 9.40 19.22 1.81
N SER A 49 10.08 19.19 0.67
CA SER A 49 9.73 18.35 -0.48
C SER A 49 9.76 16.87 -0.16
N ASP A 50 10.73 16.43 0.63
CA ASP A 50 10.96 15.01 0.89
C ASP A 50 9.86 14.45 1.80
N ALA A 51 9.50 15.21 2.85
CA ALA A 51 8.38 14.87 3.72
C ALA A 51 7.06 14.84 2.94
N ALA A 52 6.85 15.77 2.01
CA ALA A 52 5.66 15.79 1.16
C ALA A 52 5.61 14.61 0.18
N ALA A 53 6.77 14.20 -0.36
CA ALA A 53 6.89 13.03 -1.23
C ALA A 53 6.58 11.74 -0.47
N VAL A 54 7.08 11.59 0.77
CA VAL A 54 6.76 10.46 1.65
C VAL A 54 5.26 10.41 1.95
N ALA A 55 4.68 11.53 2.41
CA ALA A 55 3.25 11.60 2.71
C ALA A 55 2.37 11.25 1.50
N SER A 56 2.76 11.74 0.33
CA SER A 56 2.08 11.39 -0.93
C SER A 56 2.24 9.89 -1.21
N GLY A 57 3.46 9.35 -1.13
CA GLY A 57 3.73 7.93 -1.33
C GLY A 57 2.91 7.02 -0.40
N ASP A 58 2.76 7.42 0.86
CA ASP A 58 1.92 6.71 1.83
C ASP A 58 0.44 6.70 1.43
N LEU A 59 -0.10 7.85 1.02
CA LEU A 59 -1.45 7.94 0.49
C LEU A 59 -1.65 7.07 -0.77
N TRP A 60 -0.69 7.11 -1.69
CA TRP A 60 -0.71 6.29 -2.92
C TRP A 60 -0.69 4.79 -2.61
N ALA A 61 0.16 4.35 -1.68
CA ALA A 61 0.20 2.96 -1.25
C ALA A 61 -1.12 2.50 -0.60
N LEU A 62 -1.67 3.29 0.33
CA LEU A 62 -2.92 2.96 1.02
C LEU A 62 -4.11 2.86 0.06
N THR A 63 -4.25 3.85 -0.83
CA THR A 63 -5.34 3.88 -1.81
C THR A 63 -5.21 2.78 -2.86
N GLY A 64 -3.98 2.52 -3.33
CA GLY A 64 -3.69 1.41 -4.22
C GLY A 64 -4.04 0.05 -3.60
N PHE A 65 -3.63 -0.17 -2.35
CA PHE A 65 -3.89 -1.43 -1.65
C PHE A 65 -5.39 -1.66 -1.51
N LEU A 66 -6.13 -0.62 -1.12
CA LEU A 66 -7.58 -0.69 -0.99
C LEU A 66 -8.26 -1.01 -2.34
N ALA A 67 -7.82 -0.38 -3.43
CA ALA A 67 -8.37 -0.63 -4.76
C ALA A 67 -8.13 -2.08 -5.21
N ASP A 68 -6.94 -2.61 -5.01
CA ASP A 68 -6.61 -4.00 -5.35
C ASP A 68 -7.34 -5.00 -4.45
N ALA A 69 -7.44 -4.73 -3.14
CA ALA A 69 -8.21 -5.56 -2.22
C ALA A 69 -9.69 -5.63 -2.65
N GLN A 70 -10.28 -4.50 -3.05
CA GLN A 70 -11.65 -4.45 -3.58
C GLN A 70 -11.79 -5.25 -4.87
N ARG A 71 -10.81 -5.21 -5.78
CA ARG A 71 -10.81 -6.03 -6.99
C ARG A 71 -10.78 -7.52 -6.67
N VAL A 72 -9.90 -7.93 -5.76
CA VAL A 72 -9.80 -9.34 -5.33
C VAL A 72 -11.09 -9.81 -4.66
N LEU A 73 -11.69 -8.99 -3.79
CA LEU A 73 -13.00 -9.29 -3.19
C LEU A 73 -14.13 -9.40 -4.23
N ALA A 74 -14.04 -8.67 -5.34
CA ALA A 74 -14.95 -8.78 -6.48
C ALA A 74 -14.63 -9.95 -7.42
N GLY A 75 -13.67 -10.82 -7.08
CA GLY A 75 -13.23 -11.94 -7.92
C GLY A 75 -12.44 -11.51 -9.17
N LYS A 76 -11.93 -10.28 -9.20
CA LYS A 76 -11.13 -9.76 -10.31
C LYS A 76 -9.65 -9.99 -10.06
N GLU A 77 -8.92 -10.16 -11.16
CA GLU A 77 -7.47 -10.25 -11.12
C GLU A 77 -6.82 -8.88 -10.84
N ILE A 78 -5.64 -8.96 -10.23
CA ILE A 78 -4.71 -7.87 -9.97
C ILE A 78 -3.38 -8.22 -10.65
N HIS A 79 -2.64 -7.20 -11.03
CA HIS A 79 -1.36 -7.36 -11.73
C HIS A 79 -0.23 -6.81 -10.85
N PRO A 80 0.99 -7.37 -10.95
CA PRO A 80 2.17 -6.78 -10.35
C PRO A 80 2.41 -5.36 -10.89
#